data_AF-A0A8K0KDV3-F1
#
_entry.id   AF-A0A8K0KDV3-F1
#
_cell.length_a   1.000
_cell.length_b   1.000
_cell.length_c   1.000
_cell.angle_alpha   90.00
_cell.angle_beta   90.00
_cell.angle_gamma   90.00
#
_symmetry.space_group_name_H-M   'P 1'
#
loop_
_entity.id
_entity.type
_entity.pdbx_description
1 polymer ?
#
loop_
_entity_poly.entity_id
_entity_poly.type
_entity_poly.pdbx_seq_one_letter_code
_entity_poly.pdbx_strand_id
1 'polypeptide(L)'
;MLMNMNQWKFSVSKLLQLPLDPILENYVRLVKNAIFSIVLPTPLETEIKLIAASQDVIKHILDLDPSVTESKEFIEFVAGNKILESCAPLAHRYGGHQFGVWAGQLGDGRAHLLGEYVNRKGERWELQLKGSGKSPYSRGADGRAVIRSSIREFLCAEAMHFLGVPTSRVAAVVCSQDPVIRDRFYDGNPQTERAAVVLRLAPTWFRFGSLEILAKNYDEWETLKILAKYLTQTLLPKEVLQSCQPKDSPKLLLALIEQVAEGTWKLAVHWEAVGFVHGVLNTDNLSLGCVTIDYGPFGFVEAYNPHFIPNTSDSNGR
;
A
#
# COMPACT_ATOMS: atom_id res chain seq x y z
N MET A 1 -4.86 -26.18 -1.90
CA MET A 1 -4.01 -25.06 -1.44
C MET A 1 -2.58 -25.46 -1.74
N LEU A 2 -1.76 -24.51 -2.16
CA LEU A 2 -0.37 -24.79 -2.48
C LEU A 2 0.41 -24.94 -1.17
N MET A 3 1.09 -26.07 -0.99
CA MET A 3 1.93 -26.32 0.20
C MET A 3 3.36 -25.81 0.02
N ASN A 4 3.72 -25.34 -1.18
CA ASN A 4 5.08 -24.94 -1.52
C ASN A 4 5.09 -23.61 -2.31
N MET A 5 5.93 -22.69 -1.88
CA MET A 5 6.18 -21.39 -2.51
C MET A 5 6.64 -21.50 -3.97
N ASN A 6 7.32 -22.57 -4.37
CA ASN A 6 7.82 -22.73 -5.76
C ASN A 6 6.70 -22.85 -6.81
N GLN A 7 5.51 -23.29 -6.39
CA GLN A 7 4.33 -23.38 -7.26
C GLN A 7 3.49 -22.10 -7.21
N TRP A 8 3.74 -21.24 -6.23
CA TRP A 8 3.03 -19.98 -6.05
C TRP A 8 3.67 -18.90 -6.92
N LYS A 9 2.88 -18.37 -7.86
CA LYS A 9 3.36 -17.43 -8.88
C LYS A 9 2.45 -16.23 -8.97
N PHE A 10 3.07 -15.09 -9.22
CA PHE A 10 2.37 -13.86 -9.57
C PHE A 10 1.83 -13.96 -11.00
N SER A 11 0.75 -13.23 -11.26
CA SER A 11 0.27 -13.02 -12.62
C SER A 11 1.22 -12.07 -13.36
N VAL A 12 1.18 -12.10 -14.69
CA VAL A 12 1.88 -11.10 -15.50
C VAL A 12 1.32 -9.72 -15.14
N SER A 13 2.15 -8.91 -14.47
CA SER A 13 1.73 -7.63 -13.91
C SER A 13 1.38 -6.64 -15.01
N LYS A 14 0.12 -6.23 -15.10
CA LYS A 14 -0.35 -5.18 -16.01
C LYS A 14 0.22 -3.82 -15.63
N LEU A 15 0.70 -3.65 -14.39
CA LEU A 15 1.34 -2.43 -13.93
C LEU A 15 2.64 -2.13 -14.70
N LEU A 16 3.29 -3.15 -15.26
CA LEU A 16 4.45 -2.98 -16.14
C LEU A 16 4.11 -2.32 -17.49
N GLN A 17 2.83 -2.20 -17.83
CA GLN A 17 2.37 -1.49 -19.04
C GLN A 17 2.22 0.02 -18.80
N LEU A 18 2.28 0.47 -17.54
CA LEU A 18 2.26 1.88 -17.19
C LEU A 18 3.64 2.50 -17.38
N PRO A 19 3.75 3.82 -17.62
CA PRO A 19 5.03 4.50 -17.78
C PRO A 19 6.00 4.19 -16.63
N LEU A 20 7.16 3.64 -16.98
CA LEU A 20 8.22 3.28 -16.03
C LEU A 20 9.33 4.32 -16.07
N ASP A 21 9.93 4.59 -14.92
CA ASP A 21 11.14 5.40 -14.80
C ASP A 21 12.30 4.69 -15.53
N PRO A 22 12.95 5.35 -16.51
CA PRO A 22 14.06 4.74 -17.24
C PRO A 22 15.33 4.57 -16.40
N ILE A 23 15.45 5.27 -15.27
CA ILE A 23 16.62 5.19 -14.39
C ILE A 23 16.46 3.99 -13.44
N LEU A 24 17.32 2.99 -13.59
CA LEU A 24 17.29 1.75 -12.80
C LEU A 24 18.09 1.85 -11.50
N GLU A 25 19.00 2.82 -11.40
CA GLU A 25 19.78 3.04 -10.20
C GLU A 25 18.88 3.51 -9.05
N ASN A 26 19.04 2.84 -7.89
CA ASN A 26 18.27 3.16 -6.70
C ASN A 26 18.98 4.25 -5.88
N TYR A 27 18.58 5.50 -6.09
CA TYR A 27 18.97 6.64 -5.28
C TYR A 27 17.83 7.66 -5.24
N VAL A 28 17.77 8.45 -4.17
CA VAL A 28 16.72 9.44 -3.95
C VAL A 28 16.79 10.55 -5.00
N ARG A 29 15.67 10.80 -5.69
CA ARG A 29 15.55 11.82 -6.73
C ARG A 29 14.10 12.22 -6.95
N LEU A 30 13.90 13.32 -7.67
CA LEU A 30 12.59 13.63 -8.26
C LEU A 30 12.42 12.83 -9.55
N VAL A 31 11.43 11.96 -9.59
CA VAL A 31 11.04 11.20 -10.77
C VAL A 31 9.98 11.99 -11.56
N LYS A 32 10.01 11.92 -12.89
CA LYS A 32 9.04 12.58 -13.78
C LYS A 32 8.66 11.64 -14.91
N ASN A 33 7.50 11.87 -15.51
CA ASN A 33 6.97 11.14 -16.67
C ASN A 33 6.86 9.61 -16.47
N ALA A 34 6.72 9.18 -15.22
CA ALA A 34 6.58 7.79 -14.83
C ALA A 34 5.54 7.63 -13.72
N ILE A 35 4.95 6.44 -13.66
CA ILE A 35 4.08 5.98 -12.57
C ILE A 35 4.89 5.15 -11.57
N PHE A 36 5.81 4.32 -12.05
CA PHE A 36 6.61 3.44 -11.21
C PHE A 36 8.09 3.54 -11.54
N SER A 37 8.95 3.36 -10.54
CA SER A 37 10.36 2.99 -10.74
C SER A 37 10.54 1.50 -10.46
N ILE A 38 11.34 0.81 -11.26
CA ILE A 38 11.73 -0.58 -10.97
C ILE A 38 12.75 -0.54 -9.83
N VAL A 39 12.40 -1.15 -8.69
CA VAL A 39 13.25 -1.14 -7.49
C VAL A 39 13.12 -2.46 -6.77
N LEU A 40 14.27 -3.09 -6.50
CA LEU A 40 14.35 -4.29 -5.67
C LEU A 40 14.34 -3.92 -4.19
N PRO A 41 13.67 -4.72 -3.33
CA PRO A 41 13.86 -4.65 -1.89
C PRO A 41 15.33 -4.71 -1.48
N THR A 42 15.67 -4.00 -0.40
CA THR A 42 16.95 -4.14 0.29
C THR A 42 16.79 -5.18 1.40
N PRO A 43 17.50 -6.32 1.34
CA PRO A 43 17.44 -7.36 2.36
C PRO A 43 17.70 -6.85 3.79
N LEU A 44 17.18 -7.56 4.78
CA LEU A 44 17.59 -7.40 6.18
C LEU A 44 18.93 -8.11 6.40
N GLU A 45 19.80 -7.55 7.25
CA GLU A 45 21.20 -7.99 7.38
C GLU A 45 21.40 -9.01 8.51
N THR A 46 20.57 -8.93 9.54
CA THR A 46 20.62 -9.82 10.71
C THR A 46 19.55 -10.93 10.66
N GLU A 47 19.58 -11.83 11.65
CA GLU A 47 18.63 -12.93 11.78
C GLU A 47 17.17 -12.46 11.69
N ILE A 48 16.42 -13.04 10.74
CA ILE A 48 15.00 -12.75 10.51
C ILE A 48 14.09 -13.74 11.25
N LYS A 49 12.97 -13.25 11.78
CA LYS A 49 11.95 -14.07 12.46
C LYS A 49 10.55 -13.63 12.05
N LEU A 50 9.70 -14.59 11.72
CA LEU A 50 8.26 -14.36 11.58
C LEU A 50 7.69 -14.03 12.96
N ILE A 51 6.94 -12.92 13.07
CA ILE A 51 6.31 -12.51 14.32
C ILE A 51 4.79 -12.64 14.30
N ALA A 52 4.18 -12.56 13.12
CA ALA A 52 2.73 -12.70 12.94
C ALA A 52 2.41 -13.12 11.51
N ALA A 53 1.34 -13.90 11.34
CA ALA A 53 0.78 -14.24 10.05
C ALA A 53 -0.75 -14.37 10.15
N SER A 54 -1.47 -13.84 9.16
CA SER A 54 -2.93 -13.99 9.06
C SER A 54 -3.25 -15.26 8.28
N GLN A 55 -3.65 -16.32 8.99
CA GLN A 55 -4.05 -17.57 8.35
C GLN A 55 -5.19 -17.37 7.35
N ASP A 56 -6.10 -16.42 7.62
CA ASP A 56 -7.19 -16.06 6.71
C ASP A 56 -6.65 -15.57 5.35
N VAL A 57 -5.73 -14.62 5.37
CA VAL A 57 -5.10 -14.08 4.15
C VAL A 57 -4.31 -15.17 3.43
N ILE A 58 -3.48 -15.93 4.14
CA ILE A 58 -2.66 -17.00 3.54
C ILE A 58 -3.55 -18.02 2.81
N LYS A 59 -4.65 -18.44 3.45
CA LYS A 59 -5.53 -19.50 2.96
C LYS A 59 -6.53 -19.05 1.89
N HIS A 60 -7.13 -17.88 2.08
CA HIS A 60 -8.30 -17.44 1.33
C HIS A 60 -7.99 -16.36 0.29
N ILE A 61 -6.85 -15.69 0.41
CA ILE A 61 -6.36 -14.72 -0.59
C ILE A 61 -5.17 -15.27 -1.35
N LEU A 62 -4.15 -15.82 -0.66
CA LEU A 62 -2.93 -16.30 -1.34
C LEU A 62 -3.01 -17.75 -1.83
N ASP A 63 -4.07 -18.46 -1.47
CA ASP A 63 -4.29 -19.88 -1.77
C ASP A 63 -3.16 -20.82 -1.33
N LEU A 64 -2.40 -20.38 -0.33
CA LEU A 64 -1.32 -21.12 0.30
C LEU A 64 -1.86 -21.91 1.50
N ASP A 65 -1.24 -23.06 1.77
CA ASP A 65 -1.46 -23.77 3.01
C ASP A 65 -0.77 -23.01 4.18
N PRO A 66 -1.43 -22.79 5.33
CA PRO A 66 -0.81 -22.08 6.46
C PRO A 66 0.54 -22.64 6.93
N SER A 67 0.84 -23.92 6.69
CA SER A 67 2.14 -24.52 6.99
C SER A 67 3.33 -23.85 6.30
N VAL A 68 3.12 -23.11 5.19
CA VAL A 68 4.20 -22.34 4.55
C VAL A 68 4.82 -21.32 5.48
N THR A 69 4.08 -20.85 6.50
CA THR A 69 4.58 -19.87 7.47
C THR A 69 5.74 -20.38 8.33
N GLU A 70 5.92 -21.69 8.40
CA GLU A 70 7.05 -22.35 9.09
C GLU A 70 8.28 -22.51 8.19
N SER A 71 8.13 -22.33 6.87
CA SER A 71 9.20 -22.51 5.91
C SER A 71 10.15 -21.32 5.88
N LYS A 72 11.45 -21.59 5.71
CA LYS A 72 12.46 -20.55 5.52
C LYS A 72 12.17 -19.72 4.27
N GLU A 73 11.69 -20.36 3.21
CA GLU A 73 11.37 -19.74 1.92
C GLU A 73 10.32 -18.63 2.07
N PHE A 74 9.24 -18.88 2.83
CA PHE A 74 8.21 -17.88 3.08
C PHE A 74 8.75 -16.71 3.91
N ILE A 75 9.53 -17.00 4.96
CA ILE A 75 10.08 -15.96 5.85
C ILE A 75 11.06 -15.06 5.08
N GLU A 76 11.94 -15.64 4.25
CA GLU A 76 12.87 -14.90 3.39
C GLU A 76 12.14 -14.07 2.32
N PHE A 77 11.02 -14.58 1.79
CA PHE A 77 10.18 -13.84 0.86
C PHE A 77 9.53 -12.63 1.52
N VAL A 78 8.90 -12.82 2.70
CA VAL A 78 8.27 -11.71 3.45
C VAL A 78 9.30 -10.68 3.91
N ALA A 79 10.53 -11.11 4.24
CA ALA A 79 11.63 -10.20 4.57
C ALA A 79 12.10 -9.34 3.38
N GLY A 80 11.75 -9.72 2.14
CA GLY A 80 12.30 -9.13 0.93
C GLY A 80 13.74 -9.58 0.64
N ASN A 81 14.23 -10.61 1.32
CA ASN A 81 15.55 -11.19 1.09
C ASN A 81 15.58 -12.08 -0.16
N LYS A 82 14.44 -12.69 -0.50
CA LYS A 82 14.26 -13.48 -1.72
C LYS A 82 13.04 -12.98 -2.47
N ILE A 83 13.19 -12.79 -3.77
CA ILE A 83 12.13 -12.38 -4.68
C ILE A 83 11.89 -13.52 -5.67
N LEU A 84 10.63 -13.85 -5.91
CA LEU A 84 10.26 -14.88 -6.87
C LEU A 84 10.50 -14.35 -8.29
N GLU A 85 10.90 -15.22 -9.21
CA GLU A 85 11.11 -14.84 -10.62
C GLU A 85 9.86 -14.23 -11.28
N SER A 86 8.67 -14.60 -10.80
CA SER A 86 7.40 -14.05 -11.29
C SER A 86 7.05 -12.65 -10.76
N CYS A 87 7.80 -12.14 -9.77
CA CYS A 87 7.56 -10.81 -9.22
C CYS A 87 7.93 -9.71 -10.23
N ALA A 88 7.27 -8.56 -10.09
CA ALA A 88 7.57 -7.31 -10.76
C ALA A 88 7.82 -6.23 -9.70
N PRO A 89 9.04 -6.14 -9.13
CA PRO A 89 9.36 -5.19 -8.06
C PRO A 89 9.28 -3.74 -8.53
N LEU A 90 8.32 -3.00 -7.99
CA LEU A 90 8.05 -1.60 -8.36
C LEU A 90 7.93 -0.74 -7.10
N ALA A 91 8.31 0.54 -7.21
CA ALA A 91 7.97 1.57 -6.25
C ALA A 91 7.07 2.59 -6.94
N HIS A 92 5.93 2.92 -6.34
CA HIS A 92 4.93 3.83 -6.90
C HIS A 92 5.28 5.30 -6.65
N ARG A 93 5.27 6.11 -7.71
CA ARG A 93 5.29 7.57 -7.61
C ARG A 93 3.88 8.12 -7.38
N TYR A 94 3.71 8.91 -6.33
CA TYR A 94 2.51 9.70 -6.10
C TYR A 94 2.87 11.02 -5.44
N GLY A 95 1.91 11.92 -5.33
CA GLY A 95 2.00 13.17 -4.57
C GLY A 95 0.89 13.21 -3.55
N GLY A 96 0.62 14.38 -2.97
CA GLY A 96 -0.52 14.52 -2.08
C GLY A 96 -0.58 15.86 -1.37
N HIS A 97 -1.78 16.19 -0.90
CA HIS A 97 -2.01 17.26 0.05
C HIS A 97 -1.89 16.69 1.47
N GLN A 98 -0.85 17.11 2.18
CA GLN A 98 -0.62 16.75 3.57
C GLN A 98 -1.13 17.87 4.47
N PHE A 99 -2.08 17.58 5.35
CA PHE A 99 -2.75 18.57 6.19
C PHE A 99 -3.30 19.78 5.41
N GLY A 100 -3.78 19.55 4.19
CA GLY A 100 -4.35 20.57 3.32
C GLY A 100 -3.34 21.35 2.46
N VAL A 101 -2.04 21.07 2.58
CA VAL A 101 -0.98 21.73 1.80
C VAL A 101 -0.36 20.75 0.82
N TRP A 102 -0.13 21.19 -0.43
CA TRP A 102 0.55 20.37 -1.43
C TRP A 102 1.98 20.03 -1.00
N ALA A 103 2.27 18.74 -0.81
CA ALA A 103 3.56 18.25 -0.33
C ALA A 103 4.57 17.93 -1.45
N GLY A 104 4.19 18.17 -2.72
CA GLY A 104 5.03 17.82 -3.87
C GLY A 104 5.04 16.32 -4.13
N GLN A 105 6.20 15.82 -4.58
CA GLN A 105 6.39 14.41 -4.89
C GLN A 105 6.64 13.61 -3.61
N LEU A 106 5.78 12.62 -3.39
CA LEU A 106 5.90 11.56 -2.40
C LEU A 106 6.26 10.28 -3.15
N GLY A 107 5.63 9.16 -2.79
CA GLY A 107 5.85 7.86 -3.39
C GLY A 107 6.13 6.79 -2.34
N ASP A 108 6.28 5.57 -2.81
CA ASP A 108 6.62 4.41 -2.00
C ASP A 108 8.07 4.51 -1.46
N GLY A 109 8.30 5.40 -0.50
CA GLY A 109 9.63 5.68 0.04
C GLY A 109 10.19 4.62 0.98
N ARG A 110 9.39 3.61 1.33
CA ARG A 110 9.77 2.46 2.17
C ARG A 110 8.96 1.22 1.81
N ALA A 111 8.44 1.15 0.60
CA ALA A 111 7.59 0.05 0.19
C ALA A 111 7.95 -0.40 -1.22
N HIS A 112 7.80 -1.70 -1.47
CA HIS A 112 8.07 -2.30 -2.77
C HIS A 112 6.89 -3.18 -3.13
N LEU A 113 6.19 -2.82 -4.20
CA LEU A 113 5.19 -3.67 -4.81
C LEU A 113 5.89 -4.88 -5.41
N LEU A 114 5.40 -6.08 -5.14
CA LEU A 114 5.93 -7.33 -5.69
C LEU A 114 5.22 -7.75 -6.98
N GLY A 115 4.03 -7.24 -7.24
CA GLY A 115 3.22 -7.52 -8.42
C GLY A 115 1.77 -7.82 -8.07
N GLU A 116 1.06 -8.38 -9.04
CA GLU A 116 -0.34 -8.75 -8.95
C GLU A 116 -0.51 -10.27 -8.78
N TYR A 117 -1.25 -10.69 -7.77
CA TYR A 117 -1.69 -12.06 -7.57
C TYR A 117 -3.18 -12.18 -7.91
N VAL A 118 -3.56 -13.19 -8.68
CA VAL A 118 -4.96 -13.53 -8.95
C VAL A 118 -5.24 -14.85 -8.27
N ASN A 119 -6.14 -14.82 -7.29
CA ASN A 119 -6.47 -16.01 -6.51
C ASN A 119 -7.42 -16.93 -7.29
N ARG A 120 -7.71 -18.12 -6.74
CA ARG A 120 -8.59 -19.13 -7.33
C ARG A 120 -10.05 -18.68 -7.50
N LYS A 121 -10.46 -17.59 -6.84
CA LYS A 121 -11.77 -16.96 -7.01
C LYS A 121 -11.78 -15.96 -8.18
N GLY A 122 -10.62 -15.71 -8.80
CA GLY A 122 -10.44 -14.70 -9.84
C GLY A 122 -10.32 -13.28 -9.30
N GLU A 123 -10.11 -13.11 -7.99
CA GLU A 123 -9.91 -11.80 -7.36
C GLU A 123 -8.43 -11.39 -7.51
N ARG A 124 -8.20 -10.13 -7.89
CA ARG A 124 -6.87 -9.55 -8.08
C ARG A 124 -6.42 -8.82 -6.82
N TRP A 125 -5.19 -9.08 -6.39
CA TRP A 125 -4.55 -8.47 -5.24
C TRP A 125 -3.15 -7.98 -5.59
N GLU A 126 -2.85 -6.73 -5.27
CA GLU A 126 -1.52 -6.15 -5.37
C GLU A 126 -0.77 -6.39 -4.06
N LEU A 127 0.35 -7.12 -4.09
CA LEU A 127 1.16 -7.43 -2.91
C LEU A 127 2.29 -6.41 -2.78
N GLN A 128 2.52 -5.92 -1.56
CA GLN A 128 3.56 -4.95 -1.27
C GLN A 128 4.30 -5.32 0.02
N LEU A 129 5.62 -5.17 0.02
CA LEU A 129 6.45 -5.24 1.22
C LEU A 129 6.68 -3.83 1.75
N LYS A 130 6.23 -3.53 2.97
CA LYS A 130 6.49 -2.25 3.65
C LYS A 130 7.61 -2.40 4.67
N GLY A 131 8.59 -1.50 4.65
CA GLY A 131 9.82 -1.54 5.45
C GLY A 131 11.00 -2.24 4.77
N SER A 132 10.85 -2.57 3.49
CA SER A 132 11.76 -3.42 2.72
C SER A 132 12.89 -2.65 2.01
N GLY A 133 13.24 -1.45 2.46
CA GLY A 133 14.41 -0.70 1.97
C GLY A 133 14.07 0.62 1.29
N LYS A 134 15.11 1.29 0.81
CA LYS A 134 14.99 2.59 0.14
C LYS A 134 14.50 2.45 -1.31
N SER A 135 13.90 3.52 -1.80
CA SER A 135 13.52 3.73 -3.18
C SER A 135 13.89 5.17 -3.59
N PRO A 136 13.70 5.56 -4.87
CA PRO A 136 13.83 6.95 -5.30
C PRO A 136 12.97 7.93 -4.50
N TYR A 137 11.90 7.45 -3.87
CA TYR A 137 10.92 8.24 -3.12
C TYR A 137 11.18 8.30 -1.61
N SER A 138 12.29 7.73 -1.11
CA SER A 138 12.58 7.70 0.33
C SER A 138 12.81 9.07 0.96
N ARG A 139 13.06 10.11 0.17
CA ARG A 139 13.43 11.45 0.66
C ARG A 139 14.60 11.32 1.66
N GLY A 140 14.48 11.91 2.86
CA GLY A 140 15.47 11.78 3.93
C GLY A 140 15.35 10.50 4.78
N ALA A 141 14.38 9.62 4.51
CA ALA A 141 14.13 8.44 5.34
C ALA A 141 15.04 7.25 4.97
N ASP A 142 15.14 6.28 5.90
CA ASP A 142 15.98 5.08 5.76
C ASP A 142 15.33 3.94 4.97
N GLY A 143 14.06 4.05 4.58
CA GLY A 143 13.33 3.00 3.87
C GLY A 143 12.87 1.83 4.74
N ARG A 144 13.02 1.89 6.06
CA ARG A 144 12.69 0.80 6.99
C ARG A 144 11.38 1.06 7.75
N ALA A 145 10.78 -0.02 8.25
CA ALA A 145 9.71 0.03 9.24
C ALA A 145 10.20 -0.64 10.53
N VAL A 146 9.49 -0.40 11.63
CA VAL A 146 9.85 -0.94 12.95
C VAL A 146 8.77 -1.86 13.46
N ILE A 147 9.13 -2.80 14.34
CA ILE A 147 8.21 -3.81 14.88
C ILE A 147 6.90 -3.20 15.38
N ARG A 148 6.98 -2.12 16.18
CA ARG A 148 5.80 -1.46 16.76
C ARG A 148 4.80 -0.97 15.72
N SER A 149 5.27 -0.29 14.65
CA SER A 149 4.39 0.18 13.57
C SER A 149 3.83 -0.99 12.77
N SER A 150 4.65 -2.02 12.53
CA SER A 150 4.29 -3.17 11.71
C SER A 150 3.24 -4.06 12.39
N ILE A 151 3.35 -4.28 13.70
CA ILE A 151 2.35 -5.01 14.49
C ILE A 151 1.03 -4.23 14.54
N ARG A 152 1.07 -2.90 14.73
CA ARG A 152 -0.14 -2.06 14.74
C ARG A 152 -0.88 -2.11 13.41
N GLU A 153 -0.16 -2.06 12.29
CA GLU A 153 -0.75 -2.20 10.95
C GLU A 153 -1.34 -3.60 10.75
N PHE A 154 -0.63 -4.67 11.12
CA PHE A 154 -1.15 -6.04 11.06
C PHE A 154 -2.46 -6.19 11.84
N LEU A 155 -2.45 -5.82 13.13
CA LEU A 155 -3.60 -6.01 14.01
C LEU A 155 -4.80 -5.17 13.55
N CYS A 156 -4.58 -3.91 13.19
CA CYS A 156 -5.68 -3.03 12.81
C CYS A 156 -6.26 -3.40 11.45
N ALA A 157 -5.43 -3.71 10.46
CA ALA A 157 -5.91 -4.14 9.15
C ALA A 157 -6.81 -5.37 9.25
N GLU A 158 -6.37 -6.38 9.98
CA GLU A 158 -7.16 -7.61 10.11
C GLU A 158 -8.38 -7.41 11.02
N ALA A 159 -8.30 -6.60 12.09
CA ALA A 159 -9.46 -6.25 12.89
C ALA A 159 -10.52 -5.50 12.08
N MET A 160 -10.13 -4.52 11.27
CA MET A 160 -11.03 -3.78 10.38
C MET A 160 -11.73 -4.71 9.38
N HIS A 161 -10.99 -5.67 8.82
CA HIS A 161 -11.59 -6.70 7.96
C HIS A 161 -12.66 -7.51 8.68
N PHE A 162 -12.37 -8.04 9.86
CA PHE A 162 -13.34 -8.85 10.63
C PHE A 162 -14.50 -8.02 11.21
N LEU A 163 -14.34 -6.71 11.36
CA LEU A 163 -15.43 -5.77 11.66
C LEU A 163 -16.31 -5.44 10.43
N GLY A 164 -15.96 -5.95 9.25
CA GLY A 164 -16.69 -5.68 8.00
C GLY A 164 -16.36 -4.33 7.37
N VAL A 165 -15.27 -3.67 7.80
CA VAL A 165 -14.81 -2.41 7.20
C VAL A 165 -13.88 -2.72 6.01
N PRO A 166 -14.13 -2.14 4.82
CA PRO A 166 -13.23 -2.31 3.68
C PRO A 166 -11.80 -1.83 3.99
N THR A 167 -10.81 -2.70 3.78
CA THR A 167 -9.41 -2.41 4.15
C THR A 167 -8.39 -3.22 3.34
N SER A 168 -7.16 -2.68 3.21
CA SER A 168 -5.98 -3.48 2.90
C SER A 168 -5.81 -4.61 3.92
N ARG A 169 -5.28 -5.74 3.48
CA ARG A 169 -5.04 -6.93 4.30
C ARG A 169 -3.56 -7.10 4.59
N VAL A 170 -3.23 -7.83 5.65
CA VAL A 170 -1.83 -8.13 6.00
C VAL A 170 -1.64 -9.64 6.12
N ALA A 171 -0.77 -10.20 5.28
CA ALA A 171 -0.46 -11.62 5.29
C ALA A 171 0.50 -11.99 6.43
N ALA A 172 1.57 -11.22 6.60
CA ALA A 172 2.64 -11.57 7.53
C ALA A 172 3.50 -10.37 7.93
N VAL A 173 4.17 -10.51 9.07
CA VAL A 173 5.19 -9.58 9.55
C VAL A 173 6.44 -10.36 9.92
N VAL A 174 7.59 -9.92 9.41
CA VAL A 174 8.92 -10.42 9.79
C VAL A 174 9.70 -9.31 10.46
N CYS A 175 10.52 -9.63 11.46
CA CYS A 175 11.46 -8.70 12.06
C CYS A 175 12.90 -9.21 11.99
N SER A 176 13.87 -8.29 12.09
CA SER A 176 15.29 -8.61 12.29
C SER A 176 15.84 -7.91 13.54
N GLN A 177 17.14 -7.99 13.77
CA GLN A 177 17.86 -7.21 14.78
C GLN A 177 18.48 -5.94 14.18
N ASP A 178 18.20 -5.61 12.92
CA ASP A 178 18.79 -4.44 12.28
C ASP A 178 18.32 -3.17 13.02
N PRO A 179 19.25 -2.28 13.41
CA PRO A 179 18.92 -1.10 14.17
C PRO A 179 18.26 -0.05 13.27
N VAL A 180 17.14 0.50 13.73
CA VAL A 180 16.37 1.52 13.03
C VAL A 180 16.07 2.66 13.99
N ILE A 181 16.57 3.86 13.70
CA ILE A 181 16.42 5.02 14.57
C ILE A 181 15.05 5.66 14.32
N ARG A 182 14.22 5.78 15.36
CA ARG A 182 12.91 6.43 15.28
C ARG A 182 12.72 7.39 16.44
N ASP A 183 12.23 8.57 16.11
CA ASP A 183 11.57 9.42 17.08
C ASP A 183 10.07 9.11 17.03
N ARG A 184 9.56 8.46 18.08
CA ARG A 184 8.17 7.98 18.13
C ARG A 184 7.18 9.13 18.26
N PHE A 185 7.56 10.19 18.97
CA PHE A 185 6.68 11.29 19.35
C PHE A 185 7.02 12.60 18.63
N TYR A 186 8.07 12.59 17.80
CA TYR A 186 8.60 13.77 17.12
C TYR A 186 9.01 14.88 18.11
N ASP A 187 9.55 14.47 19.26
CA ASP A 187 9.95 15.35 20.37
C ASP A 187 11.46 15.61 20.46
N GLY A 188 12.23 15.07 19.51
CA GLY A 188 13.68 15.18 19.43
C GLY A 188 14.45 14.09 20.18
N ASN A 189 13.78 13.07 20.75
CA ASN A 189 14.42 11.98 21.51
C ASN A 189 14.35 10.64 20.76
N PRO A 190 15.16 10.46 19.69
CA PRO A 190 15.13 9.24 18.91
C PRO A 190 15.62 8.03 19.72
N GLN A 191 14.97 6.89 19.49
CA GLN A 191 15.31 5.60 20.06
C GLN A 191 15.67 4.60 18.96
N THR A 192 16.56 3.67 19.29
CA THR A 192 16.84 2.53 18.40
C THR A 192 15.73 1.50 18.58
N GLU A 193 14.98 1.27 17.51
CA GLU A 193 14.01 0.18 17.39
C GLU A 193 14.57 -0.89 16.44
N ARG A 194 13.91 -2.06 16.41
CA ARG A 194 14.25 -3.15 15.50
C ARG A 194 13.49 -3.05 14.18
N ALA A 195 14.17 -3.34 13.08
CA ALA A 195 13.55 -3.39 11.77
C ALA A 195 12.47 -4.47 11.66
N ALA A 196 11.44 -4.17 10.86
CA ALA A 196 10.41 -5.11 10.46
C ALA A 196 9.95 -4.85 9.03
N VAL A 197 9.47 -5.91 8.37
CA VAL A 197 8.84 -5.87 7.05
C VAL A 197 7.43 -6.47 7.14
N VAL A 198 6.47 -5.78 6.53
CA VAL A 198 5.07 -6.19 6.47
C VAL A 198 4.74 -6.61 5.03
N LEU A 199 4.25 -7.83 4.85
CA LEU A 199 3.63 -8.25 3.59
C LEU A 199 2.14 -7.86 3.64
N ARG A 200 1.80 -6.80 2.92
CA ARG A 200 0.45 -6.23 2.85
C ARG A 200 -0.13 -6.34 1.44
N LEU A 201 -1.46 -6.34 1.36
CA LEU A 201 -2.20 -6.59 0.13
C LEU A 201 -3.38 -5.63 0.02
N ALA A 202 -3.69 -5.19 -1.19
CA ALA A 202 -4.89 -4.42 -1.48
C ALA A 202 -5.41 -4.77 -2.88
N PRO A 203 -6.71 -4.55 -3.18
CA PRO A 203 -7.21 -4.62 -4.56
C PRO A 203 -6.48 -3.64 -5.50
N THR A 204 -6.03 -2.52 -4.94
CA THR A 204 -5.07 -1.61 -5.56
C THR A 204 -4.37 -0.70 -4.54
N TRP A 205 -3.12 -0.32 -4.82
CA TRP A 205 -2.37 0.72 -4.10
C TRP A 205 -2.44 2.11 -4.76
N PHE A 206 -3.28 2.30 -5.80
CA PHE A 206 -3.53 3.63 -6.33
C PHE A 206 -4.29 4.52 -5.35
N ARG A 207 -3.83 5.76 -5.24
CA ARG A 207 -4.29 6.77 -4.29
C ARG A 207 -4.86 7.97 -5.04
N PHE A 208 -5.56 8.87 -4.37
CA PHE A 208 -5.92 10.15 -4.98
C PHE A 208 -4.65 10.90 -5.40
N GLY A 209 -3.63 10.87 -4.53
CA GLY A 209 -2.29 11.36 -4.79
C GLY A 209 -1.59 10.84 -6.06
N SER A 210 -1.96 9.65 -6.54
CA SER A 210 -1.41 9.07 -7.79
C SER A 210 -1.88 9.83 -9.03
N LEU A 211 -3.10 10.37 -9.00
CA LEU A 211 -3.62 11.24 -10.05
C LEU A 211 -3.13 12.68 -9.86
N GLU A 212 -3.12 13.17 -8.61
CA GLU A 212 -2.75 14.55 -8.30
C GLU A 212 -1.33 14.91 -8.75
N ILE A 213 -0.35 14.01 -8.56
CA ILE A 213 1.04 14.28 -8.97
C ILE A 213 1.17 14.57 -10.47
N LEU A 214 0.39 13.87 -11.30
CA LEU A 214 0.40 14.04 -12.74
C LEU A 214 -0.42 15.25 -13.15
N ALA A 215 -1.56 15.49 -12.48
CA ALA A 215 -2.43 16.63 -12.76
C ALA A 215 -1.79 17.98 -12.38
N LYS A 216 -0.91 18.01 -11.37
CA LYS A 216 -0.22 19.23 -10.94
C LYS A 216 0.93 19.65 -11.87
N ASN A 217 1.46 18.75 -12.69
CA ASN A 217 2.54 19.03 -13.63
C ASN A 217 1.97 19.08 -15.06
N TYR A 218 1.89 20.27 -15.64
CA TYR A 218 1.26 20.50 -16.95
C TYR A 218 1.88 19.66 -18.09
N ASP A 219 3.14 19.25 -17.97
CA ASP A 219 3.88 18.44 -18.93
C ASP A 219 3.59 16.92 -18.82
N GLU A 220 2.81 16.47 -17.83
CA GLU A 220 2.55 15.04 -17.58
C GLU A 220 1.12 14.59 -17.99
N TRP A 221 0.42 15.41 -18.77
CA TRP A 221 -0.96 15.15 -19.18
C TRP A 221 -1.16 13.82 -19.92
N GLU A 222 -0.21 13.42 -20.78
CA GLU A 222 -0.29 12.13 -21.48
C GLU A 222 -0.13 10.94 -20.52
N THR A 223 0.77 11.04 -19.55
CA THR A 223 0.93 10.05 -18.47
C THR A 223 -0.34 9.94 -17.63
N LEU A 224 -1.00 11.07 -17.33
CA LEU A 224 -2.28 11.10 -16.64
C LEU A 224 -3.39 10.39 -17.43
N LYS A 225 -3.49 10.62 -18.75
CA LYS A 225 -4.46 9.90 -19.60
C LYS A 225 -4.23 8.40 -19.60
N ILE A 226 -2.97 7.97 -19.68
CA ILE A 226 -2.60 6.55 -19.65
C ILE A 226 -3.04 5.94 -18.32
N LEU A 227 -2.73 6.59 -17.19
CA LEU A 227 -3.14 6.12 -15.87
C LEU A 227 -4.68 6.10 -15.73
N ALA A 228 -5.38 7.16 -16.14
CA ALA A 228 -6.83 7.24 -16.05
C ALA A 228 -7.53 6.14 -16.88
N LYS A 229 -7.01 5.85 -18.08
CA LYS A 229 -7.47 4.73 -18.91
C LYS A 229 -7.21 3.39 -18.21
N TYR A 230 -6.02 3.20 -17.64
CA TYR A 230 -5.72 1.97 -16.89
C TYR A 230 -6.68 1.79 -15.70
N LEU A 231 -6.91 2.84 -14.91
CA LEU A 231 -7.77 2.79 -13.72
C LEU A 231 -9.22 2.46 -14.07
N THR A 232 -9.78 3.10 -15.10
CA THR A 232 -11.15 2.78 -15.57
C THR A 232 -11.27 1.31 -15.98
N GLN A 233 -10.30 0.77 -16.70
CA GLN A 233 -10.28 -0.64 -17.12
C GLN A 233 -10.09 -1.63 -15.95
N THR A 234 -9.54 -1.17 -14.83
CA THR A 234 -9.01 -2.03 -13.77
C THR A 234 -9.86 -1.99 -12.50
N LEU A 235 -10.57 -0.88 -12.25
CA LEU A 235 -11.37 -0.62 -11.05
C LEU A 235 -12.88 -0.61 -11.31
N LEU A 236 -13.34 -0.39 -12.54
CA LEU A 236 -14.76 -0.48 -12.84
C LEU A 236 -15.24 -1.94 -12.90
N PRO A 237 -16.48 -2.23 -12.47
CA PRO A 237 -17.11 -3.52 -12.66
C PRO A 237 -17.15 -3.93 -14.13
N LYS A 238 -17.05 -5.23 -14.38
CA LYS A 238 -17.02 -5.79 -15.74
C LYS A 238 -18.29 -5.43 -16.52
N GLU A 239 -19.42 -5.34 -15.84
CA GLU A 239 -20.73 -5.02 -16.39
C GLU A 239 -20.74 -3.59 -16.95
N VAL A 240 -20.13 -2.63 -16.23
CA VAL A 240 -19.98 -1.24 -16.69
C VAL A 240 -19.10 -1.22 -17.95
N LEU A 241 -17.97 -1.92 -17.93
CA LEU A 241 -17.04 -1.98 -19.06
C LEU A 241 -17.67 -2.60 -20.32
N GLN A 242 -18.48 -3.66 -20.17
CA GLN A 242 -19.16 -4.31 -21.29
C GLN A 242 -20.25 -3.45 -21.93
N SER A 243 -20.83 -2.51 -21.17
CA SER A 243 -21.86 -1.58 -21.65
C SER A 243 -21.31 -0.36 -22.40
N CYS A 244 -19.98 -0.22 -22.49
CA CYS A 244 -19.31 0.96 -23.03
C CYS A 244 -18.45 0.64 -24.26
N GLN A 245 -18.42 1.56 -25.21
CA GLN A 245 -17.55 1.53 -26.40
C GLN A 245 -16.30 2.40 -26.19
N PRO A 246 -15.24 2.27 -27.02
CA PRO A 246 -14.02 3.08 -26.90
C PRO A 246 -14.25 4.60 -26.94
N LYS A 247 -15.30 5.08 -27.63
CA LYS A 247 -15.70 6.49 -27.68
C LYS A 247 -16.29 7.01 -26.36
N ASP A 248 -16.66 6.12 -25.44
CA ASP A 248 -17.30 6.45 -24.16
C ASP A 248 -16.28 6.76 -23.05
N SER A 249 -15.02 7.10 -23.40
CA SER A 249 -13.96 7.42 -22.43
C SER A 249 -14.39 8.46 -21.37
N PRO A 250 -15.05 9.59 -21.71
CA PRO A 250 -15.56 10.52 -20.70
C PRO A 250 -16.60 9.91 -19.74
N LYS A 251 -17.46 9.02 -20.25
CA LYS A 251 -18.49 8.34 -19.44
C LYS A 251 -17.85 7.34 -18.47
N LEU A 252 -16.83 6.61 -18.90
CA LEU A 252 -16.09 5.69 -18.02
C LEU A 252 -15.35 6.43 -16.92
N LEU A 253 -14.76 7.60 -17.23
CA LEU A 253 -14.12 8.44 -16.21
C LEU A 253 -15.13 8.97 -15.19
N LEU A 254 -16.29 9.43 -15.65
CA LEU A 254 -17.37 9.87 -14.75
C LEU A 254 -17.83 8.72 -13.84
N ALA A 255 -18.07 7.52 -14.40
CA ALA A 255 -18.46 6.35 -13.63
C ALA A 255 -17.40 5.97 -12.57
N LEU A 256 -16.11 6.08 -12.90
CA LEU A 256 -15.04 5.83 -11.93
C LEU A 256 -15.07 6.87 -10.80
N ILE A 257 -15.27 8.15 -11.11
CA ILE A 257 -15.37 9.21 -10.10
C ILE A 257 -16.58 8.97 -9.19
N GLU A 258 -17.74 8.64 -9.74
CA GLU A 258 -18.96 8.35 -8.98
C GLU A 258 -18.76 7.14 -8.04
N GLN A 259 -18.18 6.05 -8.55
CA GLN A 259 -17.86 4.87 -7.75
C GLN A 259 -16.89 5.19 -6.60
N VAL A 260 -15.83 5.97 -6.88
CA VAL A 260 -14.84 6.35 -5.88
C VAL A 260 -15.45 7.27 -4.83
N ALA A 261 -16.30 8.23 -5.23
CA ALA A 261 -16.99 9.12 -4.32
C ALA A 261 -17.94 8.34 -3.38
N GLU A 262 -18.77 7.47 -3.94
CA GLU A 262 -19.70 6.65 -3.15
C GLU A 262 -18.95 5.68 -2.23
N GLY A 263 -17.91 5.01 -2.73
CA GLY A 263 -17.11 4.08 -1.94
C GLY A 263 -16.35 4.77 -0.79
N THR A 264 -15.82 5.97 -1.04
CA THR A 264 -15.17 6.78 0.00
C THR A 264 -16.16 7.23 1.07
N TRP A 265 -17.37 7.64 0.67
CA TRP A 265 -18.45 7.97 1.62
C TRP A 265 -18.84 6.76 2.48
N LYS A 266 -19.05 5.58 1.88
CA LYS A 266 -19.34 4.33 2.62
C LYS A 266 -18.22 4.01 3.61
N LEU A 267 -16.97 4.17 3.19
CA LEU A 267 -15.81 3.93 4.05
C LEU A 267 -15.80 4.85 5.28
N ALA A 268 -16.11 6.13 5.10
CA ALA A 268 -16.24 7.08 6.20
C ALA A 268 -17.37 6.66 7.17
N VAL A 269 -18.53 6.25 6.64
CA VAL A 269 -19.65 5.73 7.47
C VAL A 269 -19.23 4.50 8.28
N HIS A 270 -18.47 3.57 7.68
CA HIS A 270 -17.94 2.43 8.41
C HIS A 270 -17.00 2.83 9.54
N TRP A 271 -16.12 3.81 9.31
CA TRP A 271 -15.21 4.33 10.35
C TRP A 271 -15.96 4.93 11.52
N GLU A 272 -16.94 5.81 11.25
CA GLU A 272 -17.80 6.39 12.28
C GLU A 272 -18.54 5.32 13.07
N ALA A 273 -19.10 4.30 12.40
CA ALA A 273 -19.87 3.24 13.03
C ALA A 273 -19.06 2.38 14.02
N VAL A 274 -17.76 2.21 13.77
CA VAL A 274 -16.86 1.42 14.65
C VAL A 274 -15.99 2.30 15.55
N GLY A 275 -16.20 3.62 15.53
CA GLY A 275 -15.40 4.58 16.29
C GLY A 275 -13.92 4.59 15.90
N PHE A 276 -13.60 4.34 14.63
CA PHE A 276 -12.23 4.37 14.13
C PHE A 276 -11.85 5.76 13.63
N VAL A 277 -10.74 6.30 14.13
CA VAL A 277 -10.14 7.55 13.66
C VAL A 277 -8.78 7.25 13.03
N HIS A 278 -8.67 7.53 11.72
CA HIS A 278 -7.46 7.24 10.94
C HIS A 278 -6.24 8.09 11.36
N GLY A 279 -6.48 9.36 11.73
CA GLY A 279 -5.47 10.32 12.19
C GLY A 279 -4.60 10.97 11.12
N VAL A 280 -4.61 10.51 9.87
CA VAL A 280 -3.80 11.08 8.76
C VAL A 280 -4.54 10.96 7.43
N LEU A 281 -5.67 11.66 7.28
CA LEU A 281 -6.47 11.68 6.05
C LEU A 281 -5.92 12.66 5.01
N ASN A 282 -4.64 12.47 4.67
CA ASN A 282 -4.03 13.13 3.52
C ASN A 282 -4.50 12.47 2.22
N THR A 283 -4.46 13.19 1.09
CA THR A 283 -4.92 12.63 -0.20
C THR A 283 -4.03 11.50 -0.71
N ASP A 284 -2.77 11.40 -0.27
CA ASP A 284 -1.94 10.24 -0.50
C ASP A 284 -2.42 9.00 0.28
N ASN A 285 -3.19 9.13 1.36
CA ASN A 285 -3.72 7.99 2.13
C ASN A 285 -5.16 7.60 1.76
N LEU A 286 -5.76 8.25 0.76
CA LEU A 286 -7.08 7.89 0.24
C LEU A 286 -6.95 6.95 -0.95
N SER A 287 -7.42 5.71 -0.80
CA SER A 287 -7.35 4.68 -1.83
C SER A 287 -8.41 4.89 -2.92
N LEU A 288 -8.01 4.78 -4.19
CA LEU A 288 -8.97 4.67 -5.31
C LEU A 288 -9.72 3.33 -5.29
N GLY A 289 -9.22 2.34 -4.55
CA GLY A 289 -9.91 1.07 -4.30
C GLY A 289 -10.98 1.14 -3.20
N CYS A 290 -11.21 2.32 -2.60
CA CYS A 290 -12.20 2.53 -1.53
C CYS A 290 -12.01 1.61 -0.31
N VAL A 291 -10.74 1.37 0.06
CA VAL A 291 -10.35 0.58 1.23
C VAL A 291 -9.49 1.41 2.17
N THR A 292 -9.58 1.15 3.47
CA THR A 292 -8.67 1.71 4.49
C THR A 292 -7.24 1.25 4.22
N ILE A 293 -6.29 2.18 4.08
CA ILE A 293 -4.86 1.92 3.85
C ILE A 293 -4.00 2.75 4.81
N ASP A 294 -2.72 2.41 4.93
CA ASP A 294 -1.71 3.19 5.66
C ASP A 294 -2.03 3.52 7.14
N TYR A 295 -2.16 2.45 7.92
CA TYR A 295 -2.28 2.48 9.37
C TYR A 295 -1.03 3.08 10.05
N GLY A 296 -1.14 4.35 10.47
CA GLY A 296 -0.12 5.08 11.22
C GLY A 296 -0.58 5.42 12.64
N PRO A 297 -0.78 6.72 12.96
CA PRO A 297 -1.28 7.16 14.25
C PRO A 297 -2.82 7.11 14.31
N PHE A 298 -3.39 5.96 13.97
CA PHE A 298 -4.83 5.71 14.15
C PHE A 298 -5.17 5.42 15.63
N GLY A 299 -6.46 5.52 15.96
CA GLY A 299 -7.01 5.06 17.22
C GLY A 299 -8.49 4.69 17.11
N PHE A 300 -8.95 3.82 18.02
CA PHE A 300 -10.37 3.58 18.23
C PHE A 300 -10.82 4.42 19.43
N VAL A 301 -12.01 5.01 19.34
CA VAL A 301 -12.62 5.77 20.44
C VAL A 301 -13.00 4.78 21.55
N GLU A 302 -12.37 4.91 22.72
CA GLU A 302 -12.70 4.08 23.89
C GLU A 302 -13.94 4.65 24.62
N ALA A 303 -13.75 5.73 25.38
CA ALA A 303 -14.87 6.54 25.87
C ALA A 303 -15.32 7.47 24.75
N TYR A 304 -16.62 7.53 24.48
CA TYR A 304 -17.18 8.38 23.43
C TYR A 304 -16.68 9.82 23.55
N ASN A 305 -15.93 10.25 22.54
CA ASN A 305 -15.41 11.59 22.42
C ASN A 305 -15.46 12.01 20.94
N PRO A 306 -16.37 12.91 20.54
CA PRO A 306 -16.50 13.36 19.15
C PRO A 306 -15.30 14.22 18.68
N HIS A 307 -14.39 14.58 19.58
CA HIS A 307 -13.18 15.36 19.31
C HIS A 307 -11.90 14.53 19.55
N PHE A 308 -11.98 13.20 19.46
CA PHE A 308 -10.83 12.33 19.66
C PHE A 308 -9.79 12.50 18.53
N ILE A 309 -8.56 12.87 18.89
CA ILE A 309 -7.43 13.06 17.97
C ILE A 309 -6.32 12.06 18.34
N PRO A 310 -6.18 10.93 17.63
CA PRO A 310 -5.16 9.93 17.94
C PRO A 310 -3.76 10.33 17.44
N ASN A 311 -3.67 11.30 16.52
CA ASN A 311 -2.42 11.76 15.96
C ASN A 311 -1.86 12.92 16.78
N THR A 312 -0.81 12.64 17.57
CA THR A 312 -0.15 13.65 18.41
C THR A 312 0.50 14.78 17.61
N SER A 313 0.73 14.60 16.31
CA SER A 313 1.25 15.64 15.42
C SER A 313 0.15 16.50 14.77
N ASP A 314 -1.12 16.16 14.95
CA ASP A 314 -2.26 16.94 14.47
C ASP A 314 -2.70 17.95 15.54
N SER A 315 -1.90 19.00 15.74
CA SER A 315 -2.16 20.02 16.75
C SER A 315 -3.43 20.85 16.53
N ASN A 316 -3.97 20.83 15.30
CA ASN A 316 -5.16 21.60 14.93
C ASN A 316 -6.45 20.76 14.89
N GLY A 317 -6.36 19.44 15.04
CA GLY A 317 -7.52 18.53 14.94
C GLY A 317 -8.21 18.60 13.59
N ARG A 318 -7.44 18.50 12.50
CA ARG A 318 -7.91 18.68 11.13
C ARG A 318 -8.83 17.54 10.64
#